data_AF-A0A1H4V2G1-F1
#
_entry.id   AF-A0A1H4V2G1-F1
#
_cell.length_a   1.000
_cell.length_b   1.000
_cell.length_c   1.000
_cell.angle_alpha   90.00
_cell.angle_beta   90.00
_cell.angle_gamma   90.00
#
_symmetry.space_group_name_H-M   'P 1'
#
loop_
_entity.id
_entity.type
_entity.pdbx_description
1 polymer ?
#
loop_
_entity_poly.entity_id
_entity_poly.type
_entity_poly.pdbx_seq_one_letter_code
_entity_poly.pdbx_strand_id
1 'polypeptide(L)'
;MHKFFYCPETGQVHALEADGSQDYIIQSSWQPKTPAEAEALCAERLKPVASVRRAELLAELAAIDAASARPLRAILVGSATEEDRARLTELDEQAAALRRELATLEPPPAA
;
A
#
# COMPACT_ATOMS: atom_id res chain seq x y z
N MET A 1 2.36 -29.62 0.07
CA MET A 1 3.08 -28.94 -1.05
C MET A 1 1.98 -28.44 -1.97
N HIS A 2 2.03 -27.20 -2.46
CA HIS A 2 0.92 -26.63 -3.24
C HIS A 2 1.24 -26.63 -4.73
N LYS A 3 0.22 -26.80 -5.56
CA LYS A 3 0.25 -26.55 -7.01
C LYS A 3 -0.46 -25.22 -7.27
N PHE A 4 0.12 -24.36 -8.10
CA PHE A 4 -0.47 -23.06 -8.42
C PHE A 4 -1.11 -23.09 -9.81
N PHE A 5 -2.30 -22.52 -9.94
CA PHE A 5 -3.03 -22.42 -11.20
C PHE A 5 -3.50 -21.00 -11.45
N TYR A 6 -3.28 -20.49 -12.65
CA TYR A 6 -3.75 -19.20 -13.12
C TYR A 6 -5.07 -19.38 -13.89
N CYS A 7 -6.10 -18.66 -13.45
CA CYS A 7 -7.38 -18.56 -14.15
C CYS A 7 -7.36 -17.34 -15.08
N PRO A 8 -7.45 -17.52 -16.42
CA PRO A 8 -7.42 -16.41 -17.36
C PRO A 8 -8.72 -15.59 -17.36
N GLU A 9 -9.84 -16.18 -16.93
CA GLU A 9 -11.15 -15.51 -16.88
C GLU A 9 -11.23 -14.49 -15.74
N THR A 10 -10.61 -14.81 -14.59
CA THR A 10 -10.62 -13.95 -13.40
C THR A 10 -9.29 -13.23 -13.18
N GLY A 11 -8.23 -13.64 -13.87
CA GLY A 11 -6.85 -13.16 -13.66
C GLY A 11 -6.28 -13.56 -12.30
N GLN A 12 -6.85 -14.57 -11.63
CA GLN A 12 -6.45 -14.99 -10.28
C GLN A 12 -5.53 -16.21 -10.29
N VAL A 13 -4.66 -16.28 -9.29
CA VAL A 13 -3.86 -17.46 -9.01
C VAL A 13 -4.46 -18.20 -7.82
N HIS A 14 -4.68 -19.49 -7.97
CA HIS A 14 -5.18 -20.39 -6.94
C HIS A 14 -4.07 -21.34 -6.49
N ALA A 15 -3.89 -21.48 -5.18
CA ALA A 15 -3.03 -22.49 -4.58
C ALA A 15 -3.90 -23.69 -4.19
N LEU A 16 -3.61 -24.84 -4.78
CA LEU A 16 -4.33 -26.09 -4.52
C LEU A 16 -3.40 -27.11 -3.87
N GLU A 17 -3.96 -27.96 -3.01
CA GLU A 17 -3.20 -29.03 -2.37
C GLU A 17 -2.68 -30.04 -3.40
N ALA A 18 -1.42 -30.47 -3.26
CA ALA A 18 -0.82 -31.44 -4.19
C ALA A 18 -1.33 -32.88 -3.99
N ASP A 19 -2.11 -33.14 -2.94
CA ASP A 19 -2.71 -34.44 -2.63
C ASP A 19 -3.87 -34.82 -3.57
N GLY A 20 -4.24 -33.92 -4.50
CA GLY A 20 -5.29 -34.14 -5.48
C GLY A 20 -6.70 -34.00 -4.93
N SER A 21 -6.85 -33.65 -3.64
CA SER A 21 -8.15 -33.47 -2.99
C SER A 21 -9.00 -32.39 -3.64
N GLN A 22 -8.37 -31.45 -4.35
CA GLN A 22 -9.01 -30.28 -4.98
C GLN A 22 -8.94 -30.31 -6.51
N ASP A 23 -8.50 -31.43 -7.11
CA ASP A 23 -8.33 -31.52 -8.57
C ASP A 23 -9.65 -31.35 -9.33
N TYR A 24 -10.80 -31.66 -8.70
CA TYR A 24 -12.13 -31.47 -9.27
C TYR A 24 -12.51 -29.99 -9.47
N ILE A 25 -11.76 -29.05 -8.88
CA ILE A 25 -11.98 -27.60 -8.99
C ILE A 25 -11.25 -27.02 -10.22
N ILE A 26 -10.24 -27.74 -10.75
CA ILE A 26 -9.39 -27.25 -11.84
C ILE A 26 -10.17 -27.30 -13.16
N GLN A 27 -10.45 -26.13 -13.72
CA GLN A 27 -11.05 -26.02 -15.05
C GLN A 27 -10.00 -26.24 -16.14
N SER A 28 -10.41 -26.76 -17.29
CA SER A 28 -9.52 -27.02 -18.44
C SER A 28 -8.87 -25.75 -19.02
N SER A 29 -9.44 -24.57 -18.75
CA SER A 29 -8.89 -23.27 -19.15
C SER A 29 -7.77 -22.78 -18.22
N TRP A 30 -7.56 -23.40 -17.05
CA TRP A 30 -6.60 -22.94 -16.06
C TRP A 30 -5.18 -23.38 -16.41
N GLN A 31 -4.23 -22.47 -16.24
CA GLN A 31 -2.83 -22.70 -16.60
C GLN A 31 -2.01 -23.01 -15.34
N PRO A 32 -1.28 -24.13 -15.28
CA PRO A 32 -0.37 -24.38 -14.18
C PRO A 32 0.73 -23.31 -14.17
N LYS A 33 1.10 -22.86 -12.97
CA LYS A 33 2.19 -21.91 -12.74
C LYS A 33 3.18 -22.49 -11.73
N THR A 34 4.44 -22.17 -11.94
CA THR A 34 5.45 -22.40 -10.91
C THR A 34 5.20 -21.46 -9.72
N PRO A 35 5.71 -21.77 -8.52
CA PRO A 35 5.60 -20.88 -7.37
C PRO A 35 6.11 -19.46 -7.67
N ALA A 36 7.22 -19.33 -8.40
CA ALA A 36 7.79 -18.03 -8.77
C ALA A 36 6.88 -17.23 -9.73
N GLU A 37 6.29 -17.89 -10.73
CA GLU A 37 5.35 -17.21 -11.65
C GLU A 37 4.04 -16.83 -10.96
N ALA A 38 3.54 -17.67 -10.05
CA ALA A 38 2.37 -17.38 -9.23
C ALA A 38 2.61 -16.15 -8.36
N GLU A 39 3.76 -16.08 -7.69
CA GLU A 39 4.17 -14.95 -6.85
C GLU A 39 4.29 -13.66 -7.66
N ALA A 40 4.88 -13.73 -8.86
CA ALA A 40 4.98 -12.59 -9.78
C ALA A 40 3.61 -12.07 -10.25
N LEU A 41 2.68 -12.96 -10.60
CA LEU A 41 1.31 -12.59 -11.00
C LEU A 41 0.51 -11.97 -9.84
N CYS A 42 0.67 -12.52 -8.63
CA CYS A 42 0.10 -11.95 -7.41
C CYS A 42 0.68 -10.56 -7.12
N ALA A 43 2.00 -10.40 -7.22
CA ALA A 43 2.69 -9.12 -7.02
C ALA A 43 2.27 -8.07 -8.04
N GLU A 44 2.18 -8.43 -9.33
CA GLU A 44 1.73 -7.53 -10.41
C GLU A 44 0.35 -6.95 -10.13
N ARG A 45 -0.59 -7.77 -9.66
CA ARG A 45 -1.94 -7.30 -9.27
C ARG A 45 -1.94 -6.44 -8.03
N LEU A 46 -0.95 -6.57 -7.14
CA LEU A 46 -0.82 -5.74 -5.95
C LEU A 46 -0.26 -4.34 -6.27
N LYS A 47 0.49 -4.19 -7.37
CA LYS A 47 1.05 -2.89 -7.83
C LYS A 47 0.00 -1.78 -8.01
N PRO A 48 -1.13 -1.98 -8.72
CA PRO A 48 -2.13 -0.92 -8.86
C PRO A 48 -2.73 -0.51 -7.50
N VAL A 49 -2.98 -1.47 -6.60
CA VAL A 49 -3.49 -1.17 -5.25
C VAL A 49 -2.47 -0.38 -4.43
N ALA A 50 -1.20 -0.79 -4.45
CA ALA A 50 -0.11 -0.07 -3.82
C ALA A 50 0.07 1.35 -4.40
N SER A 51 -0.11 1.52 -5.71
CA SER A 51 -0.02 2.83 -6.37
C SER A 51 -1.15 3.79 -6.00
N VAL A 52 -2.38 3.28 -5.86
CA VAL A 52 -3.53 4.07 -5.42
C VAL A 52 -3.33 4.49 -3.96
N ARG A 53 -2.98 3.55 -3.08
CA ARG A 53 -2.73 3.86 -1.67
C ARG A 53 -1.57 4.85 -1.51
N ARG A 54 -0.51 4.71 -2.30
CA ARG A 54 0.59 5.68 -2.35
C ARG A 54 0.10 7.07 -2.73
N ALA A 55 -0.75 7.20 -3.74
CA ALA A 55 -1.29 8.50 -4.15
C ALA A 55 -2.16 9.14 -3.06
N GLU A 56 -2.97 8.34 -2.36
CA GLU A 56 -3.76 8.79 -1.21
C GLU A 56 -2.86 9.31 -0.08
N LEU A 57 -1.85 8.55 0.31
CA LEU A 57 -0.91 8.95 1.36
C LEU A 57 -0.18 10.25 1.02
N LEU A 58 0.24 10.43 -0.23
CA LEU A 58 0.87 11.67 -0.68
C LEU A 58 -0.11 12.86 -0.66
N ALA A 59 -1.38 12.64 -1.01
CA ALA A 59 -2.41 13.67 -0.93
C ALA A 59 -2.70 14.07 0.53
N GLU A 60 -2.78 13.09 1.45
CA GLU A 60 -2.94 13.32 2.88
C GLU A 60 -1.75 14.11 3.47
N LEU A 61 -0.52 13.75 3.10
CA LEU A 61 0.68 14.50 3.50
C LEU A 61 0.65 15.95 2.98
N ALA A 62 0.26 16.17 1.72
CA ALA A 62 0.13 17.52 1.17
C ALA A 62 -0.96 18.34 1.89
N ALA A 63 -2.05 17.71 2.33
CA ALA A 63 -3.08 18.36 3.12
C ALA A 63 -2.57 18.75 4.52
N ILE A 64 -1.75 17.91 5.15
CA ILE A 64 -1.08 18.23 6.42
C ILE A 64 -0.13 19.43 6.24
N ASP A 65 0.69 19.43 5.20
CA ASP A 65 1.61 20.55 4.91
C ASP A 65 0.83 21.85 4.74
N ALA A 66 -0.30 21.83 4.01
CA ALA A 66 -1.17 22.98 3.86
C ALA A 66 -1.79 23.43 5.20
N ALA A 67 -2.22 22.49 6.05
CA ALA A 67 -2.79 22.79 7.37
C ALA A 67 -1.77 23.36 8.36
N SER A 68 -0.49 22.97 8.24
CA SER A 68 0.60 23.47 9.08
C SER A 68 0.94 24.95 8.83
N ALA A 69 0.60 25.47 7.65
CA ALA A 69 1.05 26.79 7.20
C ALA A 69 0.55 27.94 8.09
N ARG A 70 -0.71 27.91 8.56
CA ARG A 70 -1.24 28.96 9.45
C ARG A 70 -0.56 28.92 10.83
N PRO A 71 -0.54 27.80 11.56
CA PRO A 71 0.16 27.71 12.84
C PRO A 71 1.62 28.15 12.77
N LEU A 72 2.36 27.73 11.74
CA LEU A 72 3.76 28.13 11.54
C LEU A 72 3.90 29.65 11.33
N ARG A 73 3.02 30.25 10.52
CA ARG A 73 3.00 31.72 10.34
C ARG A 73 2.72 32.43 11.66
N ALA A 74 1.77 31.93 12.46
CA ALA A 74 1.44 32.51 13.76
C ALA A 74 2.64 32.47 14.72
N ILE A 75 3.43 31.38 14.70
CA ILE A 75 4.67 31.28 15.48
C ILE A 75 5.67 32.33 15.02
N LEU A 76 5.89 32.44 13.71
CA LEU A 76 6.86 33.37 13.13
C LEU A 76 6.56 34.83 13.46
N VAL A 77 5.29 35.22 13.49
CA VAL A 77 4.88 36.60 13.80
C VAL A 77 4.63 36.83 15.29
N GLY A 78 4.87 35.82 16.14
CA GLY A 78 4.68 35.92 17.59
C GLY A 78 3.22 35.96 18.06
N SER A 79 2.27 35.59 17.20
CA SER A 79 0.83 35.55 17.51
C SER A 79 0.29 34.14 17.75
N ALA A 80 1.17 33.13 17.85
CA ALA A 80 0.76 31.74 18.02
C ALA A 80 0.03 31.51 19.34
N THR A 81 -1.17 30.95 19.23
CA THR A 81 -1.93 30.49 20.39
C THR A 81 -1.47 29.10 20.83
N GLU A 82 -2.02 28.63 21.95
CA GLU A 82 -1.76 27.25 22.37
C GLU A 82 -2.39 26.24 21.42
N GLU A 83 -3.53 26.58 20.82
CA GLU A 83 -4.17 25.78 19.80
C GLU A 83 -3.29 25.62 18.56
N ASP A 84 -2.57 26.68 18.13
CA ASP A 84 -1.63 26.59 17.00
C ASP A 84 -0.50 25.58 17.29
N ARG A 85 0.04 25.58 18.52
CA ARG A 85 1.11 24.65 18.94
C ARG A 85 0.61 23.21 19.08
N ALA A 86 -0.55 23.03 19.70
CA ALA A 86 -1.20 21.72 19.81
C ALA A 86 -1.51 21.15 18.42
N ARG A 87 -2.00 22.01 17.50
CA ARG A 87 -2.31 21.61 16.13
C ARG A 87 -1.07 21.15 15.37
N LEU A 88 0.06 21.84 15.51
CA LEU A 88 1.31 21.40 14.88
C LEU A 88 1.79 20.04 15.41
N THR A 89 1.68 19.83 16.71
CA THR A 89 2.06 18.55 17.33
C THR A 89 1.20 17.40 16.76
N GLU A 90 -0.12 17.61 16.69
CA GLU A 90 -1.05 16.64 16.10
C GLU A 90 -0.74 16.35 14.62
N LEU A 91 -0.48 17.39 13.82
CA LEU A 91 -0.15 17.27 12.41
C LEU A 91 1.18 16.53 12.17
N ASP A 92 2.19 16.76 13.01
CA ASP A 92 3.47 16.08 12.94
C ASP A 92 3.34 14.58 13.27
N GLU A 93 2.54 14.22 14.28
CA GLU A 93 2.24 12.83 14.61
C GLU A 93 1.54 12.10 13.46
N GLN A 94 0.54 12.76 12.84
CA GLN A 94 -0.16 12.24 11.66
C GLN A 94 0.79 12.06 10.48
N ALA A 95 1.64 13.05 10.19
CA ALA A 95 2.61 12.96 9.11
C ALA A 95 3.64 11.84 9.35
N ALA A 96 4.09 11.64 10.60
CA ALA A 96 5.00 10.54 10.96
C ALA A 96 4.36 9.16 10.78
N ALA A 97 3.06 9.02 11.06
CA ALA A 97 2.31 7.79 10.79
C ALA A 97 2.22 7.52 9.28
N LEU A 98 1.82 8.52 8.48
CA LEU A 98 1.68 8.39 7.02
C LEU A 98 3.01 8.11 6.32
N ARG A 99 4.11 8.74 6.74
CA ARG A 99 5.46 8.47 6.20
C ARG A 99 5.92 7.03 6.48
N ARG A 100 5.57 6.47 7.65
CA ARG A 100 5.84 5.06 7.95
C ARG A 100 5.05 4.15 7.03
N GLU A 101 3.77 4.42 6.83
CA GLU A 101 2.95 3.63 5.91
C GLU A 101 3.48 3.71 4.48
N LEU A 102 3.84 4.91 4.01
CA LEU A 102 4.43 5.10 2.68
C LEU A 102 5.73 4.31 2.51
N ALA A 103 6.60 4.29 3.53
CA ALA A 103 7.84 3.52 3.52
C ALA A 103 7.61 1.99 3.47
N THR A 104 6.43 1.49 3.86
CA THR A 104 6.08 0.07 3.66
C THR A 104 5.64 -0.25 2.23
N LEU A 105 5.21 0.77 1.48
CA LEU A 105 4.72 0.63 0.10
C LEU A 105 5.83 0.88 -0.94
N GLU A 106 6.84 1.67 -0.60
CA GLU A 106 8.00 1.90 -1.47
C GLU A 106 9.09 0.85 -1.18
N PRO A 107 9.62 0.16 -2.21
CA PRO A 107 10.84 -0.61 -2.01
C PRO A 107 11.98 0.33 -1.59
N PRO A 108 12.90 -0.09 -0.72
CA PRO A 108 14.02 0.75 -0.32
C PRO A 108 14.74 1.25 -1.58
N PRO A 109 15.17 2.53 -1.63
CA PRO A 109 15.89 3.04 -2.78
C PRO A 109 17.10 2.13 -3.02
N ALA A 110 17.28 1.70 -4.28
CA ALA A 110 18.47 0.98 -4.69
C ALA A 110 19.68 1.87 -4.36
N ALA A 111 20.44 1.46 -3.35
CA ALA A 111 21.64 2.14 -2.87
C ALA A 111 22.79 2.01 -3.88
#